data_AF-A0A158JNU4-F1
#
_entry.id   AF-A0A158JNU4-F1
#
_cell.length_a   1.000
_cell.length_b   1.000
_cell.length_c   1.000
_cell.angle_alpha   90.00
_cell.angle_beta   90.00
_cell.angle_gamma   90.00
#
_symmetry.space_group_name_H-M   'P 1'
#
loop_
_entity.id
_entity.type
_entity.pdbx_description
1 polymer ?
#
loop_
_entity_poly.entity_id
_entity_poly.type
_entity_poly.pdbx_seq_one_letter_code
_entity_poly.pdbx_strand_id
1 'polypeptide(L)'
;MFRTTRFTTAACALLLMSAATTAVEARELQSTVQLGAGIRNMSRTTIPGDRARLAFIAEGAGKLTFDARSEPIYVNCDGVDVVDAKNTVVDGTAFCEFKTQNAGSLFVRFQKIFDDKGVWHQTGTFTITGGTGEMSKLGGAFDVKVEVSPPQTGGKLVFGVAGAGRLSEK
;
A
#
# COMPACT_ATOMS: atom_id res chain seq x y z
N MET A 1 17.70 78.27 -22.33
CA MET A 1 16.41 78.37 -23.06
C MET A 1 16.15 77.02 -23.71
N PHE A 2 15.01 76.36 -23.39
CA PHE A 2 14.39 75.20 -24.08
C PHE A 2 15.22 73.88 -24.16
N ARG A 3 14.69 72.65 -24.08
CA ARG A 3 13.39 72.04 -23.77
C ARG A 3 13.65 70.53 -23.52
N THR A 4 12.61 69.87 -23.04
CA THR A 4 12.49 68.53 -22.45
C THR A 4 12.48 67.30 -23.39
N THR A 5 12.64 66.14 -22.75
CA THR A 5 11.91 64.84 -22.90
C THR A 5 12.32 63.74 -23.91
N ARG A 6 12.87 62.66 -23.32
CA ARG A 6 12.36 61.25 -23.20
C ARG A 6 12.58 60.18 -24.30
N PHE A 7 12.72 58.95 -23.74
CA PHE A 7 12.52 57.58 -24.27
C PHE A 7 13.63 57.06 -25.20
N THR A 8 14.12 55.81 -25.19
CA THR A 8 13.92 54.49 -24.54
C THR A 8 15.09 53.63 -25.12
N THR A 9 15.63 52.53 -24.61
CA THR A 9 15.00 51.30 -24.10
C THR A 9 16.11 50.34 -23.65
N ALA A 10 15.78 49.53 -22.64
CA ALA A 10 16.20 48.14 -22.42
C ALA A 10 17.65 47.83 -22.02
N ALA A 11 17.93 48.04 -20.73
CA ALA A 11 18.77 47.14 -19.97
C ALA A 11 18.11 45.75 -19.93
N CYS A 12 18.74 44.75 -20.55
CA CYS A 12 18.35 43.35 -20.38
C CYS A 12 19.00 42.82 -19.09
N ALA A 13 18.45 43.25 -17.96
CA ALA A 13 18.71 42.58 -16.68
C ALA A 13 18.01 41.22 -16.73
N LEU A 14 18.77 40.15 -16.98
CA LEU A 14 18.29 38.80 -16.71
C LEU A 14 18.00 38.69 -15.21
N LEU A 15 16.73 38.80 -14.86
CA LEU A 15 16.18 38.35 -13.59
C LEU A 15 16.42 36.84 -13.49
N LEU A 16 17.44 36.45 -12.73
CA LEU A 16 17.50 35.15 -12.08
C LEU A 16 16.35 35.09 -11.06
N MET A 17 15.14 34.89 -11.56
CA MET A 17 14.02 34.44 -10.75
C MET A 17 14.36 33.02 -10.32
N SER A 18 14.90 32.92 -9.10
CA SER A 18 15.01 31.69 -8.33
C SER A 18 13.66 31.00 -8.33
N ALA A 19 13.47 30.04 -9.23
CA ALA A 19 12.52 28.97 -9.02
C ALA A 19 13.05 28.17 -7.83
N ALA A 20 12.81 28.67 -6.62
CA ALA A 20 12.73 27.83 -5.45
C ALA A 20 11.47 26.98 -5.65
N THR A 21 11.57 25.98 -6.52
CA THR A 21 10.75 24.79 -6.38
C THR A 21 11.08 24.28 -4.99
N THR A 22 10.20 24.55 -4.03
CA THR A 22 10.14 23.75 -2.81
C THR A 22 9.80 22.34 -3.31
N ALA A 23 10.82 21.56 -3.65
CA ALA A 23 10.71 20.13 -3.61
C ALA A 23 10.23 19.84 -2.21
N VAL A 24 8.95 19.52 -2.06
CA VAL A 24 8.42 18.94 -0.84
C VAL A 24 9.26 17.67 -0.68
N GLU A 25 10.27 17.74 0.19
CA GLU A 25 11.12 16.60 0.49
C GLU A 25 10.17 15.54 1.04
N ALA A 26 9.94 14.50 0.25
CA ALA A 26 9.13 13.37 0.65
C ALA A 26 9.71 12.82 1.94
N ARG A 27 9.04 13.08 3.06
CA ARG A 27 9.49 12.63 4.37
C ARG A 27 9.31 11.12 4.41
N GLU A 28 10.41 10.39 4.58
CA GLU A 28 10.34 8.95 4.80
C GLU A 28 9.75 8.67 6.19
N LEU A 29 8.58 8.04 6.23
CA LEU A 29 7.95 7.58 7.46
C LEU A 29 8.22 6.08 7.63
N GLN A 30 8.80 5.71 8.78
CA GLN A 30 8.80 4.31 9.19
C GLN A 30 7.38 3.90 9.51
N SER A 31 6.91 2.86 8.82
CA SER A 31 5.56 2.38 8.98
C SER A 31 5.55 0.90 9.27
N THR A 32 4.73 0.51 10.25
CA THR A 32 4.49 -0.90 10.56
C THR A 32 3.02 -1.22 10.45
N VAL A 33 2.72 -2.39 9.89
CA VAL A 33 1.37 -2.94 9.88
C VAL A 33 1.36 -4.22 10.72
N GLN A 34 0.31 -4.39 11.52
CA GLN A 34 0.02 -5.62 12.24
C GLN A 34 -1.45 -5.96 12.02
N LEU A 35 -1.73 -6.98 11.21
CA LEU A 35 -3.09 -7.39 10.86
C LEU A 35 -3.39 -8.78 11.39
N GLY A 36 -4.58 -9.00 11.92
CA GLY A 36 -5.20 -10.31 12.05
C GLY A 36 -6.43 -10.36 11.15
N ALA A 37 -6.40 -11.16 10.08
CA ALA A 37 -7.52 -11.31 9.16
C ALA A 37 -7.93 -12.77 8.99
N GLY A 38 -9.23 -13.01 8.81
CA GLY A 38 -9.76 -14.33 8.47
C GLY A 38 -10.49 -14.31 7.13
N ILE A 39 -10.37 -15.39 6.38
CA ILE A 39 -11.12 -15.56 5.13
C ILE A 39 -12.58 -15.82 5.49
N ARG A 40 -13.49 -14.94 5.03
CA ARG A 40 -14.94 -15.12 5.19
C ARG A 40 -15.53 -15.96 4.07
N ASN A 41 -15.14 -15.67 2.83
CA ASN A 41 -15.65 -16.33 1.62
C ASN A 41 -14.48 -16.75 0.74
N MET A 42 -14.61 -17.91 0.11
CA MET A 42 -13.68 -18.37 -0.91
C MET A 42 -14.45 -19.12 -1.99
N SER A 43 -14.17 -18.81 -3.24
CA SER A 43 -14.66 -19.53 -4.41
C SER A 43 -13.48 -20.09 -5.20
N ARG A 44 -13.69 -21.23 -5.87
CA ARG A 44 -12.68 -21.89 -6.69
C ARG A 44 -13.20 -22.09 -8.10
N THR A 45 -12.40 -21.70 -9.08
CA THR A 45 -12.70 -21.90 -10.51
C THR A 45 -11.50 -22.54 -11.19
N THR A 46 -11.70 -23.67 -11.84
CA THR A 46 -10.66 -24.31 -12.67
C THR A 46 -10.33 -23.42 -13.87
N ILE A 47 -9.04 -23.24 -14.15
CA ILE A 47 -8.53 -22.49 -15.29
C ILE A 47 -7.53 -23.37 -16.08
N PRO A 48 -7.18 -23.02 -17.34
CA PRO A 48 -6.28 -23.85 -18.16
C PRO A 48 -4.92 -24.15 -17.50
N GLY A 49 -4.33 -25.30 -17.87
CA GLY A 49 -2.99 -25.70 -17.44
C GLY A 49 -2.93 -26.29 -16.02
N ASP A 50 -3.94 -27.10 -15.64
CA ASP A 50 -4.07 -27.74 -14.32
C ASP A 50 -3.98 -26.75 -13.14
N ARG A 51 -4.57 -25.58 -13.33
CA ARG A 51 -4.59 -24.49 -12.34
C ARG A 51 -6.01 -24.20 -11.86
N ALA A 52 -6.12 -23.55 -10.72
CA ALA A 52 -7.37 -22.99 -10.23
C ALA A 52 -7.18 -21.57 -9.73
N ARG A 53 -8.18 -20.73 -9.99
CA ARG A 53 -8.31 -19.39 -9.40
C ARG A 53 -9.12 -19.49 -8.12
N LEU A 54 -8.56 -18.98 -7.03
CA LEU A 54 -9.21 -18.83 -5.72
C LEU A 54 -9.53 -17.35 -5.53
N ALA A 55 -10.81 -16.96 -5.58
CA ALA A 55 -11.23 -15.61 -5.22
C ALA A 55 -11.77 -15.62 -3.80
N PHE A 56 -11.28 -14.73 -2.94
CA PHE A 56 -11.56 -14.73 -1.51
C PHE A 56 -11.78 -13.33 -0.95
N ILE A 57 -12.58 -13.25 0.12
CA ILE A 57 -12.71 -12.04 0.94
C ILE A 57 -12.05 -12.32 2.28
N ALA A 58 -11.07 -11.50 2.66
CA ALA A 58 -10.43 -11.54 3.97
C ALA A 58 -10.83 -10.30 4.78
N GLU A 59 -11.37 -10.51 5.97
CA GLU A 59 -11.76 -9.44 6.88
C GLU A 59 -11.01 -9.58 8.20
N GLY A 60 -10.65 -8.45 8.80
CA GLY A 60 -9.82 -8.45 9.99
C GLY A 60 -9.77 -7.13 10.72
N ALA A 61 -8.90 -7.09 11.72
CA ALA A 61 -8.55 -5.87 12.41
C ALA A 61 -7.06 -5.88 12.74
N GLY A 62 -6.53 -4.71 13.05
CA GLY A 62 -5.11 -4.57 13.27
C GLY A 62 -4.73 -3.19 13.75
N LYS A 63 -3.43 -2.89 13.64
CA LYS A 63 -2.86 -1.60 13.92
C LYS A 63 -1.98 -1.16 12.76
N LEU A 64 -2.13 0.08 12.34
CA LEU A 64 -1.21 0.75 11.42
C LEU A 64 -0.43 1.79 12.23
N THR A 65 0.89 1.72 12.19
CA THR A 65 1.77 2.69 12.83
C THR A 65 2.49 3.51 11.78
N PHE A 66 2.45 4.83 11.88
CA PHE A 66 3.20 5.79 11.05
C PHE A 66 3.72 6.93 11.92
N ASP A 67 5.00 7.30 11.78
CA ASP A 67 5.62 8.44 12.49
C ASP A 67 5.33 8.50 14.00
N ALA A 68 5.48 7.36 14.69
CA ALA A 68 5.13 7.13 16.10
C ALA A 68 3.64 7.18 16.48
N ARG A 69 2.73 7.48 15.55
CA ARG A 69 1.28 7.38 15.74
C ARG A 69 0.79 6.00 15.37
N SER A 70 -0.15 5.48 16.16
CA SER A 70 -0.71 4.13 15.99
C SER A 70 -2.22 4.20 15.91
N GLU A 71 -2.77 3.82 14.77
CA GLU A 71 -4.20 3.81 14.54
C GLU A 71 -4.75 2.37 14.53
N PRO A 72 -5.81 2.07 15.30
CA PRO A 72 -6.53 0.82 15.11
C PRO A 72 -7.22 0.85 13.75
N ILE A 73 -7.10 -0.26 13.02
CA ILE A 73 -7.68 -0.39 11.68
C ILE A 73 -8.58 -1.62 11.58
N TYR A 74 -9.69 -1.48 10.87
CA TYR A 74 -10.44 -2.59 10.32
C TYR A 74 -9.98 -2.84 8.89
N VAL A 75 -9.83 -4.11 8.52
CA VAL A 75 -9.33 -4.51 7.20
C VAL A 75 -10.38 -5.31 6.46
N ASN A 76 -10.57 -4.94 5.20
CA ASN A 76 -11.33 -5.74 4.24
C ASN A 76 -10.53 -5.86 2.95
N CYS A 77 -10.26 -7.09 2.51
CA CYS A 77 -9.48 -7.39 1.31
C CYS A 77 -10.29 -8.27 0.37
N ASP A 78 -10.36 -7.88 -0.90
CA ASP A 78 -10.76 -8.75 -2.01
C ASP A 78 -9.50 -9.28 -2.69
N GLY A 79 -9.32 -10.59 -2.62
CA GLY A 79 -8.10 -11.28 -3.02
C GLY A 79 -8.34 -12.34 -4.07
N VAL A 80 -7.30 -12.56 -4.87
CA VAL A 80 -7.28 -13.58 -5.91
C VAL A 80 -5.94 -14.27 -5.87
N ASP A 81 -5.96 -15.59 -5.67
CA ASP A 81 -4.80 -16.46 -5.80
C ASP A 81 -4.96 -17.41 -6.99
N VAL A 82 -3.87 -17.72 -7.65
CA VAL A 82 -3.78 -18.82 -8.61
C VAL A 82 -3.00 -19.93 -7.96
N VAL A 83 -3.58 -21.14 -7.95
CA VAL A 83 -2.93 -22.35 -7.45
C VAL A 83 -2.69 -23.37 -8.56
N ASP A 84 -1.60 -24.12 -8.46
CA ASP A 84 -1.29 -25.25 -9.33
C ASP A 84 -2.04 -26.54 -8.94
N ALA A 85 -1.77 -27.63 -9.65
CA ALA A 85 -2.36 -28.95 -9.40
C ALA A 85 -2.04 -29.50 -8.00
N LYS A 86 -0.96 -29.03 -7.37
CA LYS A 86 -0.55 -29.39 -6.00
C LYS A 86 -1.13 -28.45 -4.94
N ASN A 87 -2.01 -27.54 -5.34
CA ASN A 87 -2.54 -26.44 -4.53
C ASN A 87 -1.47 -25.48 -4.01
N THR A 88 -0.33 -25.39 -4.69
CA THR A 88 0.70 -24.38 -4.41
C THR A 88 0.26 -23.05 -5.02
N VAL A 89 0.32 -21.96 -4.25
CA VAL A 89 0.09 -20.61 -4.80
C VAL A 89 1.24 -20.26 -5.73
N VAL A 90 0.92 -19.89 -6.97
CA VAL A 90 1.87 -19.52 -8.03
C VAL A 90 1.72 -18.08 -8.52
N ASP A 91 0.61 -17.43 -8.15
CA ASP A 91 0.38 -15.99 -8.30
C ASP A 91 -0.66 -15.56 -7.25
N GLY A 92 -0.65 -14.30 -6.84
CA GLY A 92 -1.68 -13.79 -5.96
C GLY A 92 -1.58 -12.29 -5.66
N THR A 93 -2.73 -11.62 -5.70
CA THR A 93 -2.88 -10.21 -5.36
C THR A 93 -4.15 -10.00 -4.55
N ALA A 94 -4.20 -8.93 -3.77
CA ALA A 94 -5.43 -8.48 -3.13
C ALA A 94 -5.52 -6.97 -3.14
N PHE A 95 -6.74 -6.45 -3.19
CA PHE A 95 -7.04 -5.05 -2.93
C PHE A 95 -7.68 -4.93 -1.57
N CYS A 96 -7.08 -4.14 -0.69
CA CYS A 96 -7.48 -3.98 0.68
C CYS A 96 -7.85 -2.54 1.00
N GLU A 97 -8.89 -2.37 1.80
CA GLU A 97 -9.18 -1.14 2.52
C GLU A 97 -8.77 -1.32 3.99
N PHE A 98 -7.89 -0.43 4.47
CA PHE A 98 -7.59 -0.27 5.89
C PHE A 98 -8.35 0.94 6.40
N LYS A 99 -9.45 0.68 7.10
CA LYS A 99 -10.35 1.70 7.61
C LYS A 99 -10.01 2.04 9.05
N THR A 100 -9.77 3.30 9.33
CA THR A 100 -9.58 3.82 10.69
C THR A 100 -10.89 4.42 11.22
N GLN A 101 -10.97 4.69 12.52
CA GLN A 101 -12.13 5.38 13.09
C GLN A 101 -12.13 6.88 12.81
N ASN A 102 -10.95 7.52 12.83
CA ASN A 102 -10.82 8.98 12.88
C ASN A 102 -10.04 9.58 11.70
N ALA A 103 -9.12 8.83 11.10
CA ALA A 103 -8.18 9.35 10.10
C ALA A 103 -8.62 9.07 8.64
N GLY A 104 -9.71 8.33 8.43
CA GLY A 104 -10.21 7.92 7.12
C GLY A 104 -9.81 6.49 6.73
N SER A 105 -9.78 6.22 5.44
CA SER A 105 -9.45 4.91 4.86
C SER A 105 -8.17 5.00 4.03
N LEU A 106 -7.36 3.94 4.09
CA LEU A 106 -6.20 3.75 3.23
C LEU A 106 -6.48 2.57 2.28
N PHE A 107 -6.32 2.80 0.98
CA PHE A 107 -6.49 1.76 -0.03
C PHE A 107 -5.12 1.25 -0.45
N VAL A 108 -4.92 -0.06 -0.32
CA VAL A 108 -3.65 -0.71 -0.62
C VAL A 108 -3.84 -1.92 -1.53
N ARG A 109 -2.90 -2.13 -2.44
CA ARG A 109 -2.78 -3.36 -3.21
C ARG A 109 -1.70 -4.22 -2.58
N PHE A 110 -2.05 -5.44 -2.22
CA PHE A 110 -1.12 -6.50 -1.83
C PHE A 110 -0.65 -7.27 -3.07
N GLN A 111 0.64 -7.52 -3.17
CA GLN A 111 1.24 -8.42 -4.15
C GLN A 111 2.14 -9.42 -3.43
N LYS A 112 1.93 -10.72 -3.66
CA LYS A 112 2.83 -11.76 -3.16
C LYS A 112 4.18 -11.67 -3.88
N ILE A 113 5.26 -11.88 -3.13
CA ILE A 113 6.62 -11.98 -3.67
C ILE A 113 7.04 -13.44 -3.70
N PHE A 114 7.51 -13.90 -4.85
CA PHE A 114 8.03 -15.25 -5.05
C PHE A 114 9.54 -15.19 -5.15
N ASP A 115 10.22 -16.23 -4.67
CA ASP A 115 11.65 -16.38 -4.90
C ASP A 115 11.97 -16.75 -6.36
N ASP A 116 13.25 -16.85 -6.70
CA ASP A 116 13.71 -17.23 -8.05
C ASP A 116 13.25 -18.63 -8.49
N LYS A 117 12.73 -19.45 -7.56
CA LYS A 117 12.18 -20.79 -7.81
C LYS A 117 10.66 -20.77 -7.95
N GLY A 118 10.03 -19.59 -7.88
CA GLY A 118 8.58 -19.43 -7.93
C GLY A 118 7.87 -19.87 -6.66
N VAL A 119 8.58 -19.97 -5.53
CA VAL A 119 8.00 -20.37 -4.24
C VAL A 119 7.65 -19.14 -3.42
N TRP A 120 6.40 -19.10 -2.94
CA TRP A 120 5.94 -18.05 -2.04
C TRP A 120 6.33 -18.36 -0.59
N HIS A 121 7.28 -17.61 -0.03
CA HIS A 121 7.72 -17.74 1.37
C HIS A 121 6.94 -16.83 2.32
N GLN A 122 5.65 -16.69 2.07
CA GLN A 122 4.75 -15.85 2.86
C GLN A 122 5.21 -14.39 2.95
N THR A 123 5.85 -13.86 1.91
CA THR A 123 6.23 -12.44 1.81
C THR A 123 5.40 -11.72 0.75
N GLY A 124 5.27 -10.41 0.88
CA GLY A 124 4.63 -9.59 -0.14
C GLY A 124 4.86 -8.10 0.09
N THR A 125 4.29 -7.29 -0.79
CA THR A 125 4.36 -5.83 -0.71
C THR A 125 2.95 -5.27 -0.68
N PHE A 126 2.68 -4.37 0.27
CA PHE A 126 1.52 -3.47 0.17
C PHE A 126 1.96 -2.19 -0.51
N THR A 127 1.29 -1.85 -1.61
CA THR A 127 1.44 -0.56 -2.29
C THR A 127 0.22 0.29 -2.01
N ILE A 128 0.40 1.50 -1.51
CA ILE A 128 -0.69 2.45 -1.30
C ILE A 128 -1.16 2.96 -2.66
N THR A 129 -2.43 2.74 -2.97
CA THR A 129 -3.07 3.17 -4.22
C THR A 129 -3.92 4.42 -4.03
N GLY A 130 -4.24 4.79 -2.78
CA GLY A 130 -4.95 6.02 -2.44
C GLY A 130 -5.40 6.04 -0.99
N GLY A 131 -6.09 7.09 -0.58
CA GLY A 131 -6.67 7.21 0.75
C GLY A 131 -7.69 8.35 0.84
N THR A 132 -8.37 8.43 1.98
CA THR A 132 -9.33 9.48 2.32
C THR A 132 -8.94 10.15 3.64
N GLY A 133 -9.45 11.36 3.92
CA GLY A 133 -9.15 12.07 5.16
C GLY A 133 -7.65 12.34 5.33
N GLU A 134 -7.13 12.08 6.53
CA GLU A 134 -5.69 12.22 6.80
C GLU A 134 -4.86 11.14 6.08
N MET A 135 -5.43 9.96 5.86
CA MET A 135 -4.78 8.86 5.13
C MET A 135 -4.52 9.18 3.65
N SER A 136 -5.21 10.18 3.07
CA SER A 136 -4.98 10.61 1.68
C SER A 136 -3.60 11.21 1.42
N LYS A 137 -2.89 11.64 2.49
CA LYS A 137 -1.54 12.19 2.43
C LYS A 137 -0.46 11.12 2.32
N LEU A 138 -0.80 9.87 2.61
CA LEU A 138 0.14 8.75 2.60
C LEU A 138 0.30 8.20 1.18
N GLY A 139 1.54 7.85 0.83
CA GLY A 139 1.88 7.14 -0.40
C GLY A 139 3.09 6.23 -0.20
N GLY A 140 3.37 5.40 -1.20
CA GLY A 140 4.52 4.49 -1.21
C GLY A 140 4.13 3.03 -1.04
N ALA A 141 5.09 2.22 -0.60
CA ALA A 141 4.93 0.79 -0.45
C ALA A 141 5.76 0.26 0.71
N PHE A 142 5.33 -0.85 1.30
CA PHE A 142 6.07 -1.51 2.37
C PHE A 142 6.00 -3.03 2.23
N ASP A 143 7.13 -3.67 2.48
CA ASP A 143 7.25 -5.12 2.47
C ASP A 143 6.75 -5.69 3.77
N VAL A 144 6.07 -6.82 3.65
CA VAL A 144 5.44 -7.52 4.75
C VAL A 144 5.78 -9.00 4.74
N LYS A 145 5.88 -9.54 5.94
CA LYS A 145 5.82 -10.96 6.19
C LYS A 145 4.40 -11.31 6.62
N VAL A 146 3.80 -12.23 5.90
CA VAL A 146 2.54 -12.87 6.24
C VAL A 146 2.89 -14.08 7.10
N GLU A 147 2.26 -14.21 8.24
CA GLU A 147 2.36 -15.36 9.12
C GLU A 147 0.99 -16.03 9.15
N VAL A 148 0.91 -17.23 8.58
CA VAL A 148 -0.31 -18.04 8.65
C VAL A 148 -0.26 -18.82 9.94
N SER A 149 -0.99 -18.37 10.96
CA SER A 149 -1.13 -19.16 12.19
C SER A 149 -2.07 -20.34 11.92
N PRO A 150 -1.69 -21.59 12.25
CA PRO A 150 -2.64 -22.69 12.22
C PRO A 150 -3.81 -22.36 13.16
N PRO A 151 -5.05 -22.74 12.81
CA PRO A 151 -6.22 -22.40 13.61
C PRO A 151 -6.05 -23.01 15.01
N GLN A 152 -5.97 -22.16 16.04
CA GLN A 152 -6.03 -22.62 17.41
C GLN A 152 -7.47 -23.06 17.67
N THR A 153 -7.73 -24.35 17.45
CA THR A 153 -8.95 -25.11 17.82
C THR A 153 -10.25 -24.30 17.79
N GLY A 154 -10.99 -24.38 16.68
CA GLY A 154 -12.42 -24.05 16.65
C GLY A 154 -12.86 -22.84 15.82
N GLY A 155 -11.98 -22.15 15.09
CA GLY A 155 -12.47 -21.10 14.18
C GLY A 155 -11.41 -20.33 13.43
N LYS A 156 -11.62 -20.25 12.11
CA LYS A 156 -11.02 -19.38 11.08
C LYS A 156 -9.47 -19.29 11.04
N LEU A 157 -8.92 -19.52 9.85
CA LEU A 157 -7.52 -19.20 9.55
C LEU A 157 -7.27 -17.72 9.85
N VAL A 158 -6.28 -17.42 10.71
CA VAL A 158 -5.85 -16.07 11.01
C VAL A 158 -4.54 -15.80 10.29
N PHE A 159 -4.58 -14.83 9.37
CA PHE A 159 -3.41 -14.27 8.73
C PHE A 159 -2.90 -13.13 9.61
N GLY A 160 -1.75 -13.37 10.25
CA GLY A 160 -0.91 -12.33 10.81
C GLY A 160 -0.20 -11.61 9.66
N VAL A 161 -0.29 -10.30 9.52
CA VAL A 161 0.61 -9.59 8.60
C VAL A 161 1.43 -8.59 9.40
N ALA A 162 2.73 -8.84 9.47
CA ALA A 162 3.69 -7.97 10.12
C ALA A 162 4.69 -7.48 9.07
N GLY A 163 4.80 -6.17 8.91
CA GLY A 163 5.76 -5.61 7.97
C GLY A 163 6.24 -4.24 8.38
N ALA A 164 7.38 -3.87 7.82
CA ALA A 164 8.02 -2.59 8.01
C ALA A 164 8.45 -2.06 6.65
N GLY A 165 8.16 -0.79 6.37
CA GLY A 165 8.66 -0.15 5.16
C GLY A 165 8.60 1.36 5.21
N ARG A 166 8.90 1.97 4.06
CA ARG A 166 9.06 3.42 3.91
C ARG A 166 7.81 3.99 3.24
N LEU A 167 7.11 4.87 3.92
CA LEU A 167 6.07 5.68 3.30
C LEU A 167 6.60 7.07 2.99
N SER A 168 6.02 7.71 1.98
CA SER A 168 6.23 9.13 1.69
C SER A 168 4.96 9.89 2.04
N GLU A 169 5.09 10.98 2.78
CA GLU A 169 4.00 11.97 2.92
C GLU A 169 4.08 12.96 1.75
N LYS A 170 2.93 13.26 1.12
CA LYS A 170 2.80 14.24 0.04
C LYS A 170 2.31 15.60 0.55
#